data_AF-A0A8J4XCD4-F1
#
_entry.id   AF-A0A8J4XCD4-F1
#
_cell.length_a   1.000
_cell.length_b   1.000
_cell.length_c   1.000
_cell.angle_alpha   90.00
_cell.angle_beta   90.00
_cell.angle_gamma   90.00
#
_symmetry.space_group_name_H-M   'P 1'
#
loop_
_entity.id
_entity.type
_entity.pdbx_description
1 polymer ?
#
loop_
_entity_poly.entity_id
_entity_poly.type
_entity_poly.pdbx_seq_one_letter_code
_entity_poly.pdbx_strand_id
1 'polypeptide(L)'
;IKYSIPEERKEGYVVGNVAKDLGLDVSILANRGFRIVSGSKDAFFDVNRNTGVLYVSKRIDREEICDGSTICLVNLKIAIDDPLE
;
A
#
# COMPACT_ATOMS: atom_id res chain seq x y z
N ILE A 1 9.62 6.03 -4.44
CA ILE A 1 8.75 6.78 -3.49
C ILE A 1 8.88 6.12 -2.12
N LYS A 2 8.90 6.89 -1.03
CA LYS A 2 8.96 6.35 0.34
C LYS A 2 7.95 7.10 1.19
N TYR A 3 7.18 6.36 1.98
CA TYR A 3 6.28 6.92 2.98
C TYR A 3 6.79 6.57 4.38
N SER A 4 6.53 7.46 5.33
CA SER A 4 6.84 7.24 6.73
C SER A 4 5.56 7.44 7.52
N ILE A 5 5.20 6.44 8.30
CA ILE A 5 4.05 6.46 9.20
C ILE A 5 4.52 6.11 10.60
N PRO A 6 3.91 6.68 11.65
CA PRO A 6 4.17 6.22 13.01
C PRO A 6 3.60 4.82 13.20
N GLU A 7 4.12 4.10 14.19
CA GLU A 7 3.60 2.80 14.61
C GLU A 7 2.20 2.90 15.24
N GLU A 8 1.53 1.76 15.43
CA GLU A 8 0.22 1.67 16.08
C GLU A 8 -0.92 2.38 15.34
N ARG A 9 -0.84 2.44 14.01
CA ARG A 9 -1.97 2.92 13.19
C ARG A 9 -3.05 1.85 13.09
N LYS A 10 -4.28 2.29 13.34
CA LYS A 10 -5.49 1.48 13.20
C LYS A 10 -5.81 1.25 11.72
N GLU A 11 -6.62 0.23 11.48
CA GLU A 11 -7.25 0.00 10.18
C GLU A 11 -7.96 1.26 9.66
N GLY A 12 -7.86 1.50 8.36
CA GLY A 12 -8.36 2.69 7.67
C GLY A 12 -7.43 3.90 7.72
N TYR A 13 -6.26 3.83 8.38
CA TYR A 13 -5.32 4.96 8.38
C TYR A 13 -4.73 5.21 6.99
N VAL A 14 -4.81 6.45 6.51
CA VAL A 14 -4.28 6.85 5.21
C VAL A 14 -2.77 7.06 5.28
N VAL A 15 -2.03 6.29 4.48
CA VAL A 15 -0.56 6.39 4.36
C VAL A 15 -0.18 7.48 3.36
N GLY A 16 -0.79 7.47 2.18
CA GLY A 16 -0.48 8.42 1.10
C GLY A 16 -1.15 8.06 -0.23
N ASN A 17 -1.10 8.97 -1.20
CA ASN A 17 -1.68 8.75 -2.52
C ASN A 17 -0.62 8.25 -3.51
N VAL A 18 -0.50 6.93 -3.62
CA VAL A 18 0.47 6.28 -4.50
C VAL A 18 0.20 6.54 -5.98
N ALA A 19 -1.07 6.65 -6.39
CA ALA A 19 -1.42 6.92 -7.78
C ALA A 19 -0.90 8.28 -8.23
N LYS A 20 -1.14 9.30 -7.42
CA LYS A 20 -0.69 10.66 -7.71
C LYS A 20 0.84 10.76 -7.73
N ASP A 21 1.52 10.13 -6.77
CA ASP A 21 2.98 10.09 -6.72
C ASP A 21 3.60 9.33 -7.92
N LEU A 22 2.90 8.33 -8.45
CA LEU A 22 3.29 7.57 -9.66
C LEU A 22 2.83 8.25 -10.96
N GLY A 23 2.06 9.33 -10.90
CA GLY A 23 1.48 9.99 -12.07
C GLY A 23 0.40 9.15 -12.78
N LEU A 24 -0.23 8.22 -12.06
CA LEU A 24 -1.30 7.37 -12.56
C LEU A 24 -2.65 8.06 -12.36
N ASP A 25 -3.49 7.98 -13.39
CA ASP A 25 -4.86 8.49 -13.29
C ASP A 25 -5.74 7.50 -12.53
N VAL A 26 -6.42 7.98 -11.49
CA VAL A 26 -7.32 7.15 -10.66
C VAL A 26 -8.45 6.53 -11.47
N SER A 27 -8.84 7.15 -12.59
CA SER A 27 -9.83 6.61 -13.52
C SER A 27 -9.32 5.34 -14.21
N ILE A 28 -8.02 5.29 -14.50
CA ILE A 28 -7.37 4.10 -15.08
C ILE A 28 -7.27 3.01 -14.01
N LEU A 29 -6.95 3.37 -12.76
CA LEU A 29 -6.86 2.41 -11.65
C LEU A 29 -8.19 1.74 -11.32
N ALA A 30 -9.28 2.50 -11.40
CA ALA A 30 -10.63 1.99 -11.20
C ALA A 30 -11.02 0.97 -12.28
N ASN A 31 -10.48 1.11 -13.49
CA ASN A 31 -10.80 0.26 -14.64
C ASN A 31 -9.83 -0.93 -14.80
N ARG A 32 -8.54 -0.75 -14.49
CA ARG A 32 -7.44 -1.69 -14.74
C ARG A 32 -6.91 -2.37 -13.48
N GLY A 33 -7.78 -2.66 -12.51
CA GLY A 33 -7.47 -3.49 -11.35
C GLY A 33 -6.14 -3.18 -10.65
N PHE A 34 -6.09 -2.13 -9.81
CA PHE A 34 -4.91 -1.84 -9.00
C PHE A 34 -4.78 -2.82 -7.82
N ARG A 35 -3.65 -3.51 -7.71
CA ARG A 35 -3.43 -4.47 -6.61
C ARG A 35 -1.98 -4.49 -6.14
N ILE A 36 -1.81 -4.73 -4.85
CA ILE A 36 -0.51 -4.99 -4.26
C ILE A 36 -0.14 -6.45 -4.55
N VAL A 37 1.09 -6.68 -5.00
CA VAL A 37 1.65 -7.99 -5.39
C VAL A 37 2.98 -8.29 -4.68
N SER A 38 3.27 -7.58 -3.58
CA SER A 38 4.44 -7.92 -2.77
C SER A 38 4.20 -9.23 -1.98
N GLY A 39 5.15 -9.61 -1.13
CA GLY A 39 5.07 -10.82 -0.31
C GLY A 39 4.23 -10.67 0.96
N SER A 40 4.45 -11.59 1.90
CA SER A 40 3.69 -11.82 3.14
C SER A 40 3.46 -10.61 4.07
N LYS A 41 4.15 -9.48 3.87
CA LYS A 41 4.01 -8.24 4.66
C LYS A 41 2.92 -7.30 4.11
N ASP A 42 2.21 -7.71 3.07
CA ASP A 42 1.20 -6.90 2.41
C ASP A 42 -0.18 -6.97 3.05
N ALA A 43 -0.46 -7.97 3.88
CA ALA A 43 -1.76 -8.10 4.55
C ALA A 43 -2.09 -6.89 5.47
N PHE A 44 -1.09 -6.05 5.75
CA PHE A 44 -1.22 -4.86 6.59
C PHE A 44 -1.58 -3.60 5.81
N PHE A 45 -1.28 -3.56 4.51
CA PHE A 45 -1.45 -2.37 3.67
C PHE A 45 -2.32 -2.74 2.47
N ASP A 46 -3.31 -1.91 2.17
CA ASP A 46 -4.13 -2.07 0.98
C ASP A 46 -4.26 -0.74 0.25
N VAL A 47 -4.63 -0.81 -1.02
CA VAL A 47 -4.69 0.35 -1.89
C VAL A 47 -6.09 0.47 -2.50
N ASN A 48 -6.67 1.64 -2.31
CA ASN A 48 -8.01 1.90 -2.79
C ASN A 48 -7.97 2.06 -4.32
N ARG A 49 -8.66 1.18 -5.05
CA ARG A 49 -8.68 1.16 -6.52
C ARG A 49 -9.37 2.38 -7.13
N ASN A 50 -10.30 3.00 -6.40
CA ASN A 50 -11.05 4.15 -6.87
C ASN A 50 -10.29 5.47 -6.70
N THR A 51 -9.44 5.56 -5.67
CA THR A 51 -8.75 6.81 -5.32
C THR A 51 -7.23 6.74 -5.45
N GLY A 52 -6.67 5.53 -5.58
CA GLY A 52 -5.23 5.32 -5.62
C GLY A 52 -4.52 5.56 -4.29
N VAL A 53 -5.28 5.60 -3.18
CA VAL A 53 -4.76 5.89 -1.85
C VAL A 53 -4.34 4.60 -1.15
N LEU A 54 -3.10 4.56 -0.69
CA LEU A 54 -2.57 3.51 0.18
C LEU A 54 -3.05 3.76 1.61
N TYR A 55 -3.62 2.74 2.23
CA TYR A 55 -4.11 2.78 3.59
C TYR A 55 -3.72 1.51 4.35
N VAL A 56 -3.80 1.60 5.67
CA VAL A 56 -3.57 0.48 6.58
C VAL A 56 -4.84 -0.36 6.61
N SER A 57 -4.79 -1.59 6.10
CA SER A 57 -5.96 -2.50 6.12
C SER A 57 -6.05 -3.30 7.41
N LYS A 58 -4.93 -3.50 8.10
CA LYS A 58 -4.87 -4.24 9.37
C LYS A 58 -3.94 -3.49 10.32
N ARG A 59 -4.20 -3.56 11.63
CA ARG A 59 -3.36 -2.94 12.66
C ARG A 59 -1.88 -3.18 12.39
N ILE A 60 -1.11 -2.09 12.32
CA ILE A 60 0.35 -2.14 12.18
C ILE A 60 0.95 -2.41 13.55
N ASP A 61 1.66 -3.52 13.64
CA ASP A 61 2.46 -3.88 14.81
C ASP A 61 3.92 -4.05 14.38
N ARG A 62 4.81 -3.21 14.93
CA ARG A 62 6.22 -3.16 14.51
C ARG A 62 6.95 -4.43 14.90
N GLU A 63 6.60 -5.03 16.03
CA GLU A 63 7.14 -6.32 16.45
C GLU A 63 6.71 -7.43 15.49
N GLU A 64 5.43 -7.49 15.09
CA GLU A 64 4.95 -8.50 14.14
C GLU A 64 5.57 -8.35 12.73
N ILE A 65 5.82 -7.12 12.27
CA ILE A 65 6.30 -6.86 10.90
C ILE A 65 7.84 -6.90 10.78
N CYS A 66 8.54 -6.43 11.81
CA CYS A 66 9.98 -6.16 11.76
C CYS A 66 10.78 -6.86 12.86
N ASP A 67 10.14 -7.67 13.70
CA ASP A 67 10.79 -8.53 14.71
C ASP A 67 11.75 -7.74 15.62
N GLY A 68 11.35 -6.53 16.00
CA GLY A 68 12.14 -5.64 16.87
C GLY A 68 13.30 -4.89 16.18
N SER A 69 13.49 -5.04 14.86
CA SER A 69 14.57 -4.37 14.10
C SER A 69 14.56 -2.85 14.25
N THR A 70 15.70 -2.23 14.60
CA THR A 70 15.84 -0.77 14.82
C THR A 70 15.31 0.08 13.65
N ILE A 71 15.45 -0.42 12.43
CA ILE A 71 14.90 0.20 11.21
C ILE A 71 13.86 -0.77 10.62
N CYS A 72 12.61 -0.33 10.52
CA CYS A 72 11.52 -1.12 9.94
C CYS A 72 11.20 -0.61 8.54
N LEU A 73 11.42 -1.45 7.52
CA LEU A 73 11.16 -1.13 6.13
C LEU A 73 10.27 -2.20 5.50
N VAL A 74 9.17 -1.74 4.92
CA VAL A 74 8.23 -2.59 4.18
C VAL A 74 8.31 -2.23 2.71
N ASN A 75 8.66 -3.21 1.88
CA ASN A 75 8.72 -3.03 0.43
C ASN A 75 7.40 -3.51 -0.18
N LEU A 76 6.59 -2.57 -0.65
CA LEU A 76 5.34 -2.84 -1.34
C LEU A 76 5.57 -2.76 -2.85
N LYS A 77 5.15 -3.80 -3.57
CA LYS A 77 5.10 -3.83 -5.03
C LYS A 77 3.65 -3.74 -5.45
N ILE A 78 3.35 -2.86 -6.40
CA ILE A 78 2.00 -2.66 -6.90
C ILE A 78 2.01 -3.01 -8.38
N ALA A 79 1.04 -3.80 -8.80
CA ALA A 79 0.79 -4.13 -10.19
C ALA A 79 -0.54 -3.52 -10.63
N ILE A 80 -0.57 -3.10 -11.89
CA ILE A 80 -1.77 -2.68 -12.58
C ILE A 80 -2.10 -3.81 -13.54
N ASP A 81 -3.28 -4.39 -13.39
CA ASP A 81 -3.73 -5.45 -14.28
C ASP A 81 -4.18 -4.80 -15.58
N ASP A 82 -3.43 -4.99 -16.66
CA ASP A 82 -3.80 -4.47 -17.97
C ASP A 82 -4.56 -5.57 -18.73
N PRO A 83 -5.89 -5.49 -18.88
CA PRO A 83 -6.68 -6.55 -19.54
C PRO A 83 -6.59 -6.50 -21.07
N LEU A 84 -5.47 -6.07 -21.65
CA LEU A 84 -5.26 -6.08 -23.09
C LEU A 84 -4.14 -7.05 -23.46
N GLU A 85 -4.50 -8.33 -23.55
CA GLU A 85 -3.99 -9.23 -24.59
C GLU A 85 -5.16 -9.96 -25.26
#